data_AF-A0A2S9KDQ0-F1
#
_entry.id   AF-A0A2S9KDQ0-F1
#
_cell.length_a   1.000
_cell.length_b   1.000
_cell.length_c   1.000
_cell.angle_alpha   90.00
_cell.angle_beta   90.00
_cell.angle_gamma   90.00
#
_symmetry.space_group_name_H-M   'P 1'
#
loop_
_entity.id
_entity.type
_entity.pdbx_description
1 polymer ?
#
loop_
_entity_poly.entity_id
_entity_poly.type
_entity_poly.pdbx_seq_one_letter_code
_entity_poly.pdbx_strand_id
1 'polypeptide(L)'
;MEQANAFSVEAYRSMDSAQISALAALSPIILDLNGDGVSTLSVAQGVSFDLAATGAVRQTGWVAPTDGLLVRDLNQDGVINDGRELFGSATQVDGRAAGDGFNALRALDSDADGRLTAADAAFTELAIWKDADQDGMTDAGELSSLSDNGVVALNLSAQSSTAMDNGNLLGLVSSYESADGGTHDMVDVWFRQGDPDALRNSVTELTQSLGSYLETDAVESGATASLSPATLANQASPALAMAVQLESYYSLQAATGTNPVAQGASTVNSLLSGGVNNPSATALLAASDGTKAK
;
A
#
# COMPACT_ATOMS: atom_id res chain seq x y z
N MET A 1 -37.63 17.25 21.29
CA MET A 1 -38.03 15.88 20.94
C MET A 1 -38.25 15.88 19.44
N GLU A 2 -37.72 15.01 18.61
CA GLU A 2 -36.82 13.87 18.74
C GLU A 2 -36.80 13.30 17.31
N GLN A 3 -35.65 13.31 16.63
CA GLN A 3 -35.30 12.47 15.46
C GLN A 3 -33.98 12.98 14.86
N ALA A 4 -32.88 12.76 15.59
CA ALA A 4 -31.53 12.88 15.07
C ALA A 4 -30.60 11.83 15.72
N ASN A 5 -31.18 10.68 16.10
CA ASN A 5 -30.50 9.57 16.78
C ASN A 5 -30.66 8.26 15.99
N ALA A 6 -30.21 8.26 14.74
CA ALA A 6 -30.05 7.04 13.95
C ALA A 6 -28.73 7.01 13.16
N PHE A 7 -27.70 7.72 13.63
CA PHE A 7 -26.30 7.30 13.39
C PHE A 7 -25.87 6.31 14.50
N SER A 8 -26.82 5.48 14.93
CA SER A 8 -26.71 4.53 16.02
C SER A 8 -25.93 3.31 15.57
N VAL A 9 -24.69 3.17 16.03
CA VAL A 9 -23.99 1.88 16.21
C VAL A 9 -23.64 1.10 14.92
N GLU A 10 -24.31 1.35 13.80
CA GLU A 10 -24.11 0.73 12.49
C GLU A 10 -22.83 1.24 11.81
N ALA A 11 -22.48 2.52 12.02
CA ALA A 11 -21.19 3.08 11.60
C ALA A 11 -19.99 2.49 12.37
N TYR A 12 -20.22 1.94 13.57
CA TYR A 12 -19.20 1.26 14.37
C TYR A 12 -19.11 -0.25 14.07
N ARG A 13 -20.15 -0.83 13.47
CA ARG A 13 -20.10 -2.18 12.88
C ARG A 13 -19.66 -2.18 11.42
N SER A 14 -19.58 -1.02 10.77
CA SER A 14 -19.09 -0.86 9.40
C SER A 14 -17.59 -0.55 9.30
N MET A 15 -16.82 -0.65 10.39
CA MET A 15 -15.34 -0.76 10.29
C MET A 15 -14.92 -2.18 9.84
N ASP A 16 -15.76 -2.82 9.02
CA ASP A 16 -15.73 -4.24 8.75
C ASP A 16 -14.89 -4.51 7.51
N SER A 17 -13.81 -5.27 7.68
CA SER A 17 -12.83 -5.74 6.69
C SER A 17 -12.10 -4.71 5.82
N ALA A 18 -12.73 -3.71 5.21
CA ALA A 18 -12.09 -2.79 4.26
C ALA A 18 -11.13 -1.78 4.93
N GLN A 19 -11.46 -1.30 6.13
CA GLN A 19 -10.58 -0.43 6.92
C GLN A 19 -9.48 -1.22 7.65
N ILE A 20 -9.73 -2.50 7.95
CA ILE A 20 -8.72 -3.45 8.44
C ILE A 20 -7.78 -3.88 7.29
N SER A 21 -8.29 -4.03 6.07
CA SER A 21 -7.50 -4.22 4.84
C SER A 21 -6.72 -2.97 4.47
N ALA A 22 -7.27 -1.77 4.69
CA ALA A 22 -6.53 -0.52 4.53
C ALA A 22 -5.42 -0.34 5.59
N LEU A 23 -5.51 -1.06 6.73
CA LEU A 23 -4.45 -1.20 7.73
C LEU A 23 -3.54 -2.43 7.46
N ALA A 24 -3.89 -3.27 6.47
CA ALA A 24 -3.22 -4.52 6.10
C ALA A 24 -2.70 -4.55 4.65
N ALA A 25 -2.77 -3.42 3.94
CA ALA A 25 -2.09 -3.27 2.67
C ALA A 25 -0.62 -2.99 2.98
N LEU A 26 0.23 -3.85 2.44
CA LEU A 26 1.65 -3.87 2.73
C LEU A 26 2.35 -3.41 1.48
N SER A 27 3.24 -2.46 1.68
CA SER A 27 3.98 -1.88 0.60
C SER A 27 5.39 -2.42 0.53
N PRO A 28 5.93 -2.54 -0.68
CA PRO A 28 7.35 -2.36 -0.92
C PRO A 28 7.65 -1.20 -1.89
N ILE A 29 8.90 -0.76 -1.90
CA ILE A 29 9.48 0.18 -2.85
C ILE A 29 9.82 -0.57 -4.15
N ILE A 30 9.36 -0.04 -5.27
CA ILE A 30 9.66 -0.48 -6.63
C ILE A 30 10.49 0.58 -7.34
N LEU A 31 11.48 0.14 -8.12
CA LEU A 31 12.28 0.95 -9.03
C LEU A 31 11.85 0.66 -10.47
N ASP A 32 11.57 1.73 -11.23
CA ASP A 32 11.40 1.66 -12.68
C ASP A 32 12.76 1.44 -13.34
N LEU A 33 13.00 0.26 -13.93
CA LEU A 33 14.30 -0.11 -14.47
C LEU A 33 14.42 0.09 -15.99
N ASN A 34 13.30 0.30 -16.69
CA ASN A 34 13.24 0.43 -18.15
C ASN A 34 12.82 1.83 -18.61
N GLY A 35 12.51 2.74 -17.69
CA GLY A 35 12.23 4.15 -17.93
C GLY A 35 10.84 4.42 -18.51
N ASP A 36 9.87 3.54 -18.29
CA ASP A 36 8.47 3.72 -18.72
C ASP A 36 7.49 3.94 -17.55
N GLY A 37 8.03 4.15 -16.35
CA GLY A 37 7.31 4.33 -15.11
C GLY A 37 7.05 2.99 -14.40
N VAL A 38 6.85 3.06 -13.08
CA VAL A 38 6.57 1.85 -12.29
C VAL A 38 5.25 1.19 -12.71
N SER A 39 5.30 -0.12 -12.93
CA SER A 39 4.17 -0.95 -13.33
C SER A 39 4.03 -2.19 -12.43
N THR A 40 2.80 -2.69 -12.29
CA THR A 40 2.45 -3.73 -11.33
C THR A 40 1.56 -4.80 -11.94
N LEU A 41 1.49 -5.97 -11.31
CA LEU A 41 0.53 -7.02 -11.59
C LEU A 41 -0.63 -6.98 -10.61
N SER A 42 -1.83 -7.31 -11.09
CA SER A 42 -3.00 -7.46 -10.22
C SER A 42 -2.86 -8.68 -9.31
N VAL A 43 -3.65 -8.76 -8.23
CA VAL A 43 -3.70 -9.95 -7.35
C VAL A 43 -3.88 -11.25 -8.15
N ALA A 44 -4.69 -11.22 -9.21
CA ALA A 44 -4.98 -12.40 -10.02
C ALA A 44 -3.78 -12.89 -10.85
N GLN A 45 -2.81 -12.02 -11.10
CA GLN A 45 -1.61 -12.29 -11.89
C GLN A 45 -0.31 -12.20 -11.07
N GLY A 46 -0.37 -11.72 -9.83
CA GLY A 46 0.77 -11.63 -8.95
C GLY A 46 1.07 -12.95 -8.25
N VAL A 47 1.79 -12.86 -7.15
CA VAL A 47 2.45 -14.01 -6.52
C VAL A 47 1.84 -14.34 -5.16
N SER A 48 2.34 -15.41 -4.55
CA SER A 48 2.06 -15.74 -3.15
C SER A 48 3.28 -15.39 -2.31
N PHE A 49 3.21 -14.31 -1.53
CA PHE A 49 4.34 -13.84 -0.71
C PHE A 49 3.89 -13.43 0.71
N ASP A 50 4.78 -13.51 1.70
CA ASP A 50 4.53 -13.02 3.06
C ASP A 50 5.03 -11.57 3.22
N LEU A 51 4.30 -10.64 2.61
CA LEU A 51 4.60 -9.20 2.71
C LEU A 51 4.58 -8.69 4.17
N ALA A 52 3.94 -9.42 5.08
CA ALA A 52 3.72 -9.00 6.47
C ALA A 52 4.81 -9.49 7.42
N ALA A 53 5.64 -10.42 6.96
CA ALA A 53 6.58 -11.18 7.79
C ALA A 53 5.90 -11.81 9.01
N THR A 54 4.73 -12.41 8.79
CA THR A 54 3.92 -13.07 9.82
C THR A 54 4.10 -14.59 9.83
N GLY A 55 4.82 -15.14 8.86
CA GLY A 55 4.86 -16.56 8.50
C GLY A 55 3.67 -17.00 7.64
N ALA A 56 2.78 -16.09 7.22
CA ALA A 56 1.58 -16.41 6.46
C ALA A 56 1.63 -15.81 5.06
N VAL A 57 1.88 -16.68 4.08
CA VAL A 57 1.89 -16.34 2.65
C VAL A 57 0.48 -16.03 2.17
N ARG A 58 0.31 -14.96 1.39
CA ARG A 58 -0.96 -14.54 0.79
C ARG A 58 -0.78 -14.23 -0.69
N GLN A 59 -1.81 -14.49 -1.47
CA GLN A 59 -1.86 -14.01 -2.85
C GLN A 59 -1.91 -12.48 -2.85
N THR A 60 -1.07 -11.83 -3.65
CA THR A 60 -0.95 -10.37 -3.66
C THR A 60 -0.65 -9.87 -5.07
N GLY A 61 -0.96 -8.58 -5.34
CA GLY A 61 -0.40 -7.91 -6.51
C GLY A 61 1.13 -7.91 -6.44
N TRP A 62 1.79 -7.66 -7.55
CA TRP A 62 3.25 -7.79 -7.61
C TRP A 62 3.90 -6.73 -8.50
N VAL A 63 5.22 -6.64 -8.48
CA VAL A 63 5.99 -5.81 -9.42
C VAL A 63 5.93 -6.44 -10.81
N ALA A 64 5.88 -5.62 -11.88
CA ALA A 64 6.01 -6.16 -13.23
C ALA A 64 7.44 -6.70 -13.49
N PRO A 65 7.63 -7.67 -14.42
CA PRO A 65 8.94 -8.30 -14.66
C PRO A 65 9.98 -7.37 -15.32
N THR A 66 9.60 -6.16 -15.70
CA THR A 66 10.52 -5.15 -16.24
C THR A 66 11.17 -4.31 -15.14
N ASP A 67 10.47 -4.14 -14.03
CA ASP A 67 10.84 -3.34 -12.86
C ASP A 67 11.50 -4.21 -11.77
N GLY A 68 11.85 -3.61 -10.62
CA GLY A 68 12.45 -4.36 -9.52
C GLY A 68 12.06 -3.86 -8.14
N LEU A 69 12.00 -4.78 -7.18
CA LEU A 69 11.79 -4.47 -5.77
C LEU A 69 13.10 -4.03 -5.12
N LEU A 70 13.06 -2.98 -4.31
CA LEU A 70 14.19 -2.60 -3.46
C LEU A 70 14.21 -3.50 -2.23
N VAL A 71 15.34 -4.17 -2.03
CA VAL A 71 15.48 -5.19 -0.99
C VAL A 71 16.79 -5.03 -0.22
N ARG A 72 16.83 -5.67 0.95
CA ARG A 72 18.04 -5.88 1.74
C ARG A 72 17.92 -7.24 2.40
N ASP A 73 18.80 -8.14 1.99
CA ASP A 73 18.95 -9.46 2.62
C ASP A 73 19.53 -9.28 4.02
N LEU A 74 18.68 -9.42 5.04
CA LEU A 74 19.04 -9.16 6.44
C LEU A 74 19.82 -10.32 7.05
N ASN A 75 19.65 -11.51 6.51
CA ASN A 75 20.17 -12.74 7.08
C ASN A 75 21.37 -13.31 6.28
N GLN A 76 21.65 -12.73 5.10
CA GLN A 76 22.75 -13.04 4.19
C GLN A 76 22.70 -14.47 3.60
N ASP A 77 21.51 -15.02 3.40
CA ASP A 77 21.30 -16.32 2.76
C ASP A 77 21.13 -16.25 1.24
N GLY A 78 21.06 -15.03 0.67
CA GLY A 78 20.87 -14.77 -0.75
C GLY A 78 19.44 -14.92 -1.22
N VAL A 79 18.47 -14.96 -0.31
CA VAL A 79 17.04 -15.15 -0.59
C VAL A 79 16.23 -14.08 0.11
N ILE A 80 15.31 -13.45 -0.62
CA ILE A 80 14.34 -12.51 -0.05
C ILE A 80 13.08 -13.30 0.31
N ASN A 81 12.91 -13.59 1.59
CA ASN A 81 11.93 -14.57 2.03
C ASN A 81 10.62 -13.96 2.57
N ASP A 82 10.66 -12.72 3.05
CA ASP A 82 9.48 -12.03 3.58
C ASP A 82 9.61 -10.50 3.55
N GLY A 83 8.53 -9.82 3.93
CA GLY A 83 8.44 -8.36 3.90
C GLY A 83 9.42 -7.59 4.79
N ARG A 84 10.20 -8.24 5.69
CA ARG A 84 11.27 -7.56 6.44
C ARG A 84 12.47 -7.25 5.56
N GLU A 85 12.66 -8.02 4.50
CA GLU A 85 13.77 -7.88 3.56
C GLU A 85 13.39 -7.02 2.34
N LEU A 86 12.12 -6.62 2.25
CA LEU A 86 11.65 -5.57 1.36
C LEU A 86 11.71 -4.21 2.07
N PHE A 87 11.89 -3.12 1.31
CA PHE A 87 11.72 -1.76 1.85
C PHE A 87 10.27 -1.32 1.74
N GLY A 88 9.61 -1.06 2.86
CA GLY A 88 8.18 -0.74 2.87
C GLY A 88 7.59 -0.66 4.28
N SER A 89 6.28 -0.82 4.36
CA SER A 89 5.55 -0.72 5.64
C SER A 89 6.00 -1.73 6.72
N ALA A 90 6.46 -2.92 6.34
CA ALA A 90 6.88 -3.98 7.25
C ALA A 90 8.36 -3.92 7.66
N THR A 91 9.16 -3.09 7.00
CA THR A 91 10.59 -2.94 7.33
C THR A 91 10.77 -2.46 8.75
N GLN A 92 11.72 -3.04 9.48
CA GLN A 92 11.98 -2.67 10.86
C GLN A 92 13.01 -1.55 10.97
N VAL A 93 12.63 -0.47 11.65
CA VAL A 93 13.50 0.62 12.08
C VAL A 93 13.44 0.69 13.60
N ASP A 94 14.60 0.52 14.26
CA ASP A 94 14.72 0.50 15.73
C ASP A 94 13.72 -0.44 16.44
N GLY A 95 13.50 -1.63 15.84
CA GLY A 95 12.60 -2.66 16.36
C GLY A 95 11.11 -2.35 16.21
N ARG A 96 10.73 -1.38 15.38
CA ARG A 96 9.34 -1.06 15.02
C ARG A 96 9.16 -1.03 13.51
N ALA A 97 7.95 -1.32 13.04
CA ALA A 97 7.61 -1.16 11.64
C ALA A 97 7.77 0.32 11.20
N ALA A 98 8.38 0.56 10.05
CA ALA A 98 8.63 1.90 9.51
C ALA A 98 7.35 2.65 9.11
N GLY A 99 6.28 1.90 8.82
CA GLY A 99 5.00 2.43 8.33
C GLY A 99 4.97 2.68 6.83
N ASP A 100 6.12 3.03 6.23
CA ASP A 100 6.33 3.18 4.79
C ASP A 100 7.82 2.99 4.43
N GLY A 101 8.10 2.71 3.16
CA GLY A 101 9.44 2.40 2.66
C GLY A 101 10.36 3.61 2.64
N PHE A 102 9.85 4.82 2.46
CA PHE A 102 10.67 6.03 2.50
C PHE A 102 11.13 6.38 3.93
N ASN A 103 10.31 6.11 4.95
CA ASN A 103 10.73 6.16 6.35
C ASN A 103 11.82 5.13 6.62
N ALA A 104 11.68 3.91 6.08
CA ALA A 104 12.70 2.87 6.22
C ALA A 104 14.03 3.30 5.59
N LEU A 105 14.00 3.88 4.39
CA LEU A 105 15.20 4.38 3.71
C LEU A 105 15.83 5.59 4.43
N ARG A 106 15.03 6.52 4.97
CA ARG A 106 15.55 7.64 5.79
C ARG A 106 16.31 7.19 7.03
N ALA A 107 16.01 6.01 7.57
CA ALA A 107 16.77 5.47 8.70
C ALA A 107 18.19 5.02 8.29
N LEU A 108 18.46 4.87 6.99
CA LEU A 108 19.75 4.47 6.44
C LEU A 108 20.60 5.66 5.94
N ASP A 109 19.97 6.82 5.76
CA ASP A 109 20.60 8.09 5.40
C ASP A 109 21.44 8.61 6.58
N SER A 110 22.76 8.39 6.48
CA SER A 110 23.70 8.53 7.59
C SER A 110 24.20 9.96 7.77
N ASP A 111 24.17 10.76 6.71
CA ASP A 111 24.52 12.18 6.74
C ASP A 111 23.29 13.11 6.72
N ALA A 112 22.09 12.54 6.58
CA ALA A 112 20.79 13.20 6.62
C ALA A 112 20.62 14.27 5.53
N ASP A 113 21.22 14.05 4.35
CA ASP A 113 21.10 14.97 3.21
C ASP A 113 19.82 14.76 2.38
N GLY A 114 19.02 13.73 2.72
CA GLY A 114 17.77 13.38 2.06
C GLY A 114 17.97 12.49 0.84
N ARG A 115 19.16 11.94 0.64
CA ARG A 115 19.52 11.05 -0.46
C ARG A 115 20.30 9.89 0.12
N LEU A 116 20.00 8.68 -0.36
CA LEU A 116 20.83 7.53 -0.05
C LEU A 116 21.83 7.32 -1.19
N THR A 117 23.11 7.42 -0.89
CA THR A 117 24.21 7.34 -1.88
C THR A 117 25.34 6.45 -1.39
N ALA A 118 26.39 6.27 -2.20
CA ALA A 118 27.60 5.56 -1.76
C ALA A 118 28.34 6.20 -0.57
N ALA A 119 27.96 7.42 -0.14
CA ALA A 119 28.44 8.01 1.11
C ALA A 119 27.83 7.33 2.35
N ASP A 120 26.67 6.69 2.19
CA ASP A 120 25.96 5.99 3.26
C ASP A 120 26.41 4.54 3.38
N ALA A 121 26.79 4.12 4.59
CA ALA A 121 27.32 2.78 4.83
C ALA A 121 26.36 1.67 4.35
N ALA A 122 25.05 1.87 4.56
CA ALA A 122 24.03 0.90 4.22
C ALA A 122 23.71 0.83 2.71
N PHE A 123 24.17 1.78 1.89
CA PHE A 123 23.88 1.78 0.44
C PHE A 123 24.39 0.52 -0.26
N THR A 124 25.54 -0.01 0.18
CA THR A 124 26.11 -1.24 -0.36
C THR A 124 25.41 -2.53 0.08
N GLU A 125 24.52 -2.44 1.08
CA GLU A 125 23.69 -3.55 1.54
C GLU A 125 22.39 -3.68 0.73
N LEU A 126 22.08 -2.68 -0.10
CA LEU A 126 20.87 -2.65 -0.90
C LEU A 126 21.05 -3.42 -2.21
N ALA A 127 19.99 -4.14 -2.57
CA ALA A 127 19.89 -4.86 -3.83
C ALA A 127 18.54 -4.58 -4.51
N ILE A 128 18.49 -4.92 -5.79
CA ILE A 128 17.27 -4.96 -6.59
C ILE A 128 16.94 -6.42 -6.82
N TRP A 129 15.72 -6.80 -6.46
CA TRP A 129 15.13 -8.08 -6.83
C TRP A 129 14.24 -7.90 -8.05
N LYS A 130 14.71 -8.45 -9.18
CA LYS A 130 13.94 -8.53 -10.42
C LYS A 130 13.45 -9.96 -10.60
N ASP A 131 12.26 -10.21 -10.06
CA ASP A 131 11.51 -11.45 -10.22
C ASP A 131 11.06 -11.57 -11.69
N ALA A 132 11.82 -12.31 -12.51
CA ALA A 132 11.64 -12.29 -13.95
C ALA A 132 10.56 -13.28 -14.41
N ASP A 133 10.39 -14.39 -13.70
CA ASP A 133 9.41 -15.43 -14.02
C ASP A 133 8.11 -15.31 -13.21
N GLN A 134 8.08 -14.38 -12.25
CA GLN A 134 6.91 -13.94 -11.51
C GLN A 134 6.36 -15.03 -10.60
N ASP A 135 7.25 -15.74 -9.91
CA ASP A 135 6.89 -16.81 -8.98
C ASP A 135 6.96 -16.41 -7.49
N GLY A 136 7.52 -15.23 -7.20
CA GLY A 136 7.67 -14.70 -5.84
C GLY A 136 8.77 -15.38 -5.02
N MET A 137 9.69 -16.09 -5.68
CA MET A 137 10.88 -16.69 -5.09
C MET A 137 12.13 -16.01 -5.64
N THR A 138 13.15 -15.86 -4.81
CA THR A 138 14.42 -15.34 -5.28
C THR A 138 15.22 -16.43 -6.00
N ASP A 139 15.42 -16.26 -7.29
CA ASP A 139 16.23 -17.16 -8.10
C ASP A 139 17.65 -16.64 -8.38
N ALA A 140 18.52 -17.57 -8.80
CA ALA A 140 19.89 -17.26 -9.15
C ALA A 140 19.94 -16.30 -10.35
N GLY A 141 20.43 -15.08 -10.11
CA GLY A 141 20.55 -14.03 -11.12
C GLY A 141 19.44 -12.97 -11.06
N GLU A 142 18.48 -13.10 -10.15
CA GLU A 142 17.41 -12.12 -9.95
C GLU A 142 17.77 -11.02 -8.95
N LEU A 143 18.73 -11.29 -8.06
CA LEU A 143 19.32 -10.28 -7.20
C LEU A 143 20.54 -9.64 -7.86
N SER A 144 20.57 -8.32 -7.83
CA SER A 144 21.68 -7.51 -8.34
C SER A 144 21.88 -6.28 -7.48
N SER A 145 23.11 -5.77 -7.40
CA SER A 145 23.38 -4.57 -6.61
C SER A 145 22.80 -3.31 -7.26
N LEU A 146 22.60 -2.24 -6.49
CA LEU A 146 22.27 -0.93 -7.02
C LEU A 146 23.30 -0.47 -8.08
N SER A 147 24.59 -0.66 -7.79
CA SER A 147 25.67 -0.30 -8.71
C SER A 147 25.67 -1.08 -10.01
N ASP A 148 25.30 -2.37 -10.01
CA ASP A 148 25.22 -3.18 -11.24
C ASP A 148 24.10 -2.71 -12.17
N ASN A 149 23.06 -2.10 -11.60
CA ASN A 149 21.96 -1.46 -12.33
C ASN A 149 22.21 0.03 -12.59
N GLY A 150 23.41 0.53 -12.28
CA GLY A 150 23.80 1.92 -12.50
C GLY A 150 23.09 2.92 -11.58
N VAL A 151 22.44 2.50 -10.50
CA VAL A 151 21.81 3.40 -9.53
C VAL A 151 22.88 4.06 -8.67
N VAL A 152 22.89 5.39 -8.59
CA VAL A 152 23.90 6.18 -7.85
C VAL A 152 23.34 6.97 -6.67
N ALA A 153 22.04 7.28 -6.68
CA ALA A 153 21.37 7.94 -5.57
C ALA A 153 19.89 7.59 -5.53
N LEU A 154 19.35 7.34 -4.33
CA LEU A 154 17.92 7.23 -4.08
C LEU A 154 17.44 8.53 -3.42
N ASN A 155 16.47 9.24 -4.02
CA ASN A 155 15.94 10.46 -3.42
C ASN A 155 14.84 10.10 -2.41
N LEU A 156 14.95 10.61 -1.18
CA LEU A 156 14.07 10.20 -0.08
C LEU A 156 12.88 11.15 0.16
N SER A 157 12.80 12.22 -0.63
CA SER A 157 11.69 13.18 -0.60
C SER A 157 10.53 12.67 -1.46
N ALA A 158 9.68 11.85 -0.86
CA ALA A 158 8.50 11.32 -1.51
C ALA A 158 7.31 12.27 -1.46
N GLN A 159 6.44 12.20 -2.47
CA GLN A 159 5.16 12.89 -2.53
C GLN A 159 4.02 11.88 -2.51
N SER A 160 2.95 12.19 -1.79
CA SER A 160 1.75 11.34 -1.77
C SER A 160 1.07 11.30 -3.13
N SER A 161 0.53 10.14 -3.48
CA SER A 161 -0.19 9.89 -4.73
C SER A 161 -1.42 9.03 -4.48
N THR A 162 -2.41 9.17 -5.35
CA THR A 162 -3.63 8.34 -5.39
C THR A 162 -3.73 7.50 -6.66
N ALA A 163 -2.64 7.47 -7.45
CA ALA A 163 -2.56 6.70 -8.67
C ALA A 163 -2.71 5.20 -8.38
N MET A 164 -3.43 4.51 -9.27
CA MET A 164 -3.68 3.09 -9.18
C MET A 164 -3.16 2.41 -10.43
N ASP A 165 -2.49 1.28 -10.25
CA ASP A 165 -2.15 0.37 -11.34
C ASP A 165 -2.56 -1.05 -10.96
N ASN A 166 -3.31 -1.71 -11.83
CA ASN A 166 -3.79 -3.08 -11.63
C ASN A 166 -4.44 -3.39 -10.26
N GLY A 167 -5.02 -2.37 -9.61
CA GLY A 167 -5.66 -2.46 -8.31
C GLY A 167 -4.73 -2.25 -7.11
N ASN A 168 -3.46 -1.95 -7.35
CA ASN A 168 -2.45 -1.57 -6.38
C ASN A 168 -2.31 -0.05 -6.34
N LEU A 169 -2.03 0.50 -5.16
CA LEU A 169 -1.89 1.94 -4.96
C LEU A 169 -0.43 2.34 -5.03
N LEU A 170 -0.09 3.22 -5.97
CA LEU A 170 1.20 3.90 -6.05
C LEU A 170 1.13 5.11 -5.11
N GLY A 171 1.39 4.88 -3.82
CA GLY A 171 0.97 5.79 -2.75
C GLY A 171 2.00 6.85 -2.38
N LEU A 172 3.29 6.57 -2.56
CA LEU A 172 4.37 7.52 -2.39
C LEU A 172 5.32 7.44 -3.59
N VAL A 173 5.56 8.57 -4.23
CA VAL A 173 6.41 8.64 -5.43
C VAL A 173 7.60 9.55 -5.15
N SER A 174 8.79 9.07 -5.47
CA SER A 174 10.02 9.85 -5.57
C SER A 174 10.82 9.35 -6.77
N SER A 175 12.14 9.51 -6.76
CA SER A 175 12.99 9.10 -7.87
C SER A 175 14.33 8.54 -7.41
N TYR A 176 15.03 7.89 -8.34
CA TYR A 176 16.45 7.60 -8.21
C TYR A 176 17.23 8.18 -9.39
N GLU A 177 18.54 8.39 -9.19
CA GLU A 177 19.46 8.85 -10.23
C GLU A 177 20.32 7.68 -10.71
N SER A 178 20.51 7.61 -12.03
CA SER A 178 21.40 6.63 -12.67
C SER A 178 22.73 7.25 -13.10
N ALA A 179 23.77 6.43 -13.23
CA ALA A 179 25.13 6.84 -13.55
C ALA A 179 25.27 7.49 -14.94
N ASP A 180 24.31 7.27 -15.83
CA ASP A 180 24.19 7.93 -17.13
C ASP A 180 23.57 9.34 -17.05
N GLY A 181 23.21 9.79 -15.85
CA GLY A 181 22.56 11.08 -15.60
C GLY A 181 21.04 11.04 -15.73
N GLY A 182 20.43 9.86 -15.91
CA GLY A 182 19.00 9.66 -15.91
C GLY A 182 18.36 9.83 -14.54
N THR A 183 17.06 10.11 -14.54
CA THR A 183 16.20 10.12 -13.36
C THR A 183 15.00 9.24 -13.66
N HIS A 184 14.72 8.28 -12.78
CA HIS A 184 13.69 7.27 -12.95
C HIS A 184 12.79 7.21 -11.72
N ASP A 185 11.60 6.65 -11.87
CA ASP A 185 10.63 6.58 -10.78
C ASP A 185 11.04 5.57 -9.70
N MET A 186 10.80 5.95 -8.46
CA MET A 186 10.91 5.07 -7.29
C MET A 186 9.65 5.23 -6.45
N VAL A 187 8.90 4.15 -6.25
CA VAL A 187 7.53 4.22 -5.76
C VAL A 187 7.27 3.23 -4.64
N ASP A 188 6.70 3.69 -3.54
CA ASP A 188 6.15 2.83 -2.48
C ASP A 188 4.75 2.38 -2.90
N VAL A 189 4.61 1.09 -3.20
CA VAL A 189 3.40 0.53 -3.78
C VAL A 189 2.68 -0.33 -2.77
N TRP A 190 1.49 0.08 -2.37
CA TRP A 190 0.63 -0.75 -1.54
C TRP A 190 -0.07 -1.79 -2.41
N PHE A 191 0.45 -3.02 -2.35
CA PHE A 191 -0.15 -4.13 -3.07
C PHE A 191 -1.50 -4.50 -2.47
N ARG A 192 -2.45 -4.74 -3.37
CA ARG A 192 -3.69 -5.39 -2.98
C ARG A 192 -3.36 -6.83 -2.59
N GLN A 193 -3.99 -7.30 -1.52
CA GLN A 193 -3.94 -8.71 -1.13
C GLN A 193 -5.25 -9.39 -1.51
N GLY A 194 -5.16 -10.66 -1.87
CA GLY A 194 -6.30 -11.52 -2.08
C GLY A 194 -7.08 -11.71 -0.79
N ASP A 195 -8.41 -11.78 -0.92
CA ASP A 195 -9.26 -12.19 0.18
C ASP A 195 -9.03 -13.70 0.44
N PRO A 196 -8.51 -14.09 1.61
CA PRO A 196 -8.26 -15.50 1.93
C PRO A 196 -9.53 -16.36 1.92
N ASP A 197 -10.72 -15.74 2.06
CA ASP A 197 -12.01 -16.42 1.99
C ASP A 197 -12.70 -16.28 0.62
N ALA A 198 -12.07 -15.62 -0.37
CA ALA A 198 -12.65 -15.39 -1.70
C ALA A 198 -13.17 -16.68 -2.33
N LEU A 199 -12.38 -17.76 -2.26
CA LEU A 199 -12.76 -19.06 -2.80
C LEU A 199 -13.96 -19.68 -2.06
N ARG A 200 -14.02 -19.53 -0.73
CA ARG A 200 -15.14 -20.02 0.10
C ARG A 200 -16.42 -19.26 -0.22
N ASN A 201 -16.29 -17.96 -0.45
CA ASN A 201 -17.39 -17.08 -0.84
C ASN A 201 -17.89 -17.45 -2.24
N SER A 202 -16.99 -17.65 -3.22
CA SER A 202 -17.36 -18.11 -4.56
C SER A 202 -18.05 -19.48 -4.56
N VAL A 203 -17.57 -20.44 -3.75
CA VAL A 203 -18.21 -21.76 -3.60
C VAL A 203 -19.59 -21.62 -2.94
N THR A 204 -19.74 -20.72 -1.97
CA THR A 204 -21.02 -20.46 -1.31
C THR A 204 -22.04 -19.83 -2.29
N GLU A 205 -21.62 -18.87 -3.10
CA GLU A 205 -22.44 -18.25 -4.14
C GLU A 205 -22.81 -19.23 -5.26
N LEU A 206 -21.87 -20.08 -5.69
CA LEU A 206 -22.15 -21.18 -6.63
C LEU A 206 -23.14 -22.18 -6.05
N THR A 207 -23.04 -22.50 -4.76
CA THR A 207 -23.97 -23.41 -4.08
C THR A 207 -25.37 -22.80 -3.96
N GLN A 208 -25.45 -21.51 -3.64
CA GLN A 208 -26.72 -20.78 -3.56
C GLN A 208 -27.38 -20.62 -4.94
N SER A 209 -26.59 -20.32 -5.98
CA SER A 209 -27.11 -20.25 -7.34
C SER A 209 -27.57 -21.63 -7.84
N LEU A 210 -26.83 -22.71 -7.57
CA LEU A 210 -27.29 -24.07 -7.91
C LEU A 210 -28.54 -24.47 -7.13
N GLY A 211 -28.66 -24.07 -5.86
CA GLY A 211 -29.87 -24.24 -5.06
C GLY A 211 -31.09 -23.56 -5.69
N SER A 212 -30.93 -22.33 -6.19
CA SER A 212 -32.01 -21.62 -6.90
C SER A 212 -32.43 -22.28 -8.22
N TYR A 213 -31.53 -23.01 -8.90
CA TYR A 213 -31.85 -23.77 -10.11
C TYR A 213 -32.60 -25.07 -9.82
N LEU A 214 -32.36 -25.70 -8.67
CA LEU A 214 -33.02 -26.94 -8.26
C LEU A 214 -34.40 -26.71 -7.65
N GLU A 215 -34.72 -25.48 -7.24
CA GLU A 215 -36.06 -25.08 -6.79
C GLU A 215 -37.01 -24.68 -7.94
N THR A 216 -36.52 -24.58 -9.18
CA THR A 216 -37.30 -24.22 -10.38
C THR A 216 -38.00 -25.37 -11.12
N ASP A 217 -38.30 -26.50 -10.44
CA ASP A 217 -39.18 -27.57 -10.98
C ASP A 217 -40.59 -27.58 -10.35
N ALA A 218 -41.07 -26.42 -9.87
CA ALA A 218 -42.46 -26.23 -9.51
C ALA A 218 -43.03 -24.88 -10.01
N VAL A 219 -43.74 -24.97 -11.13
CA VAL A 219 -44.82 -24.07 -11.61
C VAL A 219 -44.42 -22.82 -12.45
N GLU A 220 -44.58 -23.02 -13.77
CA GLU A 220 -45.10 -22.13 -14.83
C GLU A 220 -44.73 -20.62 -14.93
N SER A 221 -44.20 -20.32 -16.13
CA SER A 221 -44.51 -19.17 -16.99
C SER A 221 -43.76 -17.85 -16.77
N GLY A 222 -42.74 -17.63 -17.60
CA GLY A 222 -42.64 -16.38 -18.36
C GLY A 222 -41.91 -15.20 -17.75
N ALA A 223 -40.79 -15.40 -17.05
CA ALA A 223 -39.86 -14.29 -16.72
C ALA A 223 -38.42 -14.66 -17.10
N THR A 224 -37.92 -14.06 -18.18
CA THR A 224 -36.48 -14.04 -18.47
C THR A 224 -35.79 -13.23 -17.38
N ALA A 225 -35.14 -13.90 -16.43
CA ALA A 225 -34.25 -13.26 -15.48
C ALA A 225 -33.04 -12.70 -16.26
N SER A 226 -33.08 -11.42 -16.60
CA SER A 226 -31.88 -10.72 -17.04
C SER A 226 -31.12 -10.23 -15.81
N LEU A 227 -29.84 -10.59 -15.75
CA LEU A 227 -28.91 -9.97 -14.81
C LEU A 227 -28.69 -8.53 -15.28
N SER A 228 -29.26 -7.54 -14.57
CA SER A 228 -28.88 -6.16 -14.76
C SER A 228 -27.63 -5.87 -13.92
N PRO A 229 -26.52 -5.38 -14.53
CA PRO A 229 -25.27 -5.07 -13.82
C PRO A 229 -25.36 -3.92 -12.79
N ALA A 230 -26.56 -3.38 -12.55
CA ALA A 230 -26.74 -2.07 -11.94
C ALA A 230 -26.62 -2.04 -10.41
N THR A 231 -26.61 -3.19 -9.73
CA THR A 231 -26.51 -3.22 -8.25
C THR A 231 -25.05 -3.26 -7.75
N LEU A 232 -24.05 -3.24 -8.64
CA LEU A 232 -22.62 -3.29 -8.28
C LEU A 232 -21.96 -1.91 -8.06
N ALA A 233 -22.68 -0.79 -8.22
CA ALA A 233 -22.04 0.49 -8.52
C ALA A 233 -21.99 1.54 -7.39
N ASN A 234 -22.11 1.20 -6.10
CA ASN A 234 -22.07 2.25 -5.05
C ASN A 234 -21.24 1.95 -3.80
N GLN A 235 -20.17 1.17 -3.93
CA GLN A 235 -19.09 1.19 -2.95
C GLN A 235 -17.88 1.84 -3.60
N ALA A 236 -17.37 2.93 -3.02
CA ALA A 236 -16.05 3.42 -3.39
C ALA A 236 -15.08 2.23 -3.32
N SER A 237 -14.34 1.97 -4.40
CA SER A 237 -13.42 0.84 -4.46
C SER A 237 -12.53 0.85 -3.21
N PRO A 238 -12.28 -0.29 -2.54
CA PRO A 238 -11.43 -0.35 -1.34
C PRO A 238 -10.08 0.37 -1.51
N ALA A 239 -9.54 0.34 -2.72
CA ALA A 239 -8.32 1.08 -3.10
C ALA A 239 -8.48 2.60 -2.98
N LEU A 240 -9.62 3.17 -3.39
CA LEU A 240 -9.87 4.61 -3.28
C LEU A 240 -10.03 5.06 -1.82
N ALA A 241 -10.70 4.25 -0.99
CA ALA A 241 -10.80 4.51 0.44
C ALA A 241 -9.44 4.50 1.13
N MET A 242 -8.56 3.59 0.70
CA MET A 242 -7.18 3.51 1.17
C MET A 242 -6.35 4.73 0.76
N ALA A 243 -6.47 5.19 -0.48
CA ALA A 243 -5.76 6.37 -0.97
C ALA A 243 -6.09 7.62 -0.14
N VAL A 244 -7.38 7.85 0.15
CA VAL A 244 -7.84 8.95 1.01
C VAL A 244 -7.29 8.82 2.44
N GLN A 245 -7.24 7.60 2.99
CA GLN A 245 -6.70 7.37 4.32
C GLN A 245 -5.19 7.66 4.38
N LEU A 246 -4.42 7.28 3.37
CA LEU A 246 -2.99 7.58 3.29
C LEU A 246 -2.72 9.08 3.11
N GLU A 247 -3.48 9.77 2.26
CA GLU A 247 -3.39 11.24 2.15
C GLU A 247 -3.64 11.91 3.51
N SER A 248 -4.64 11.44 4.26
CA SER A 248 -4.92 11.96 5.60
C SER A 248 -3.78 11.67 6.59
N TYR A 249 -3.17 10.49 6.51
CA TYR A 249 -2.04 10.07 7.34
C TYR A 249 -0.80 10.96 7.09
N TYR A 250 -0.40 11.13 5.84
CA TYR A 250 0.79 11.94 5.50
C TYR A 250 0.55 13.43 5.74
N SER A 251 -0.69 13.91 5.55
CA SER A 251 -1.05 15.29 5.92
C SER A 251 -0.87 15.54 7.43
N LEU A 252 -1.26 14.57 8.27
CA LEU A 252 -1.07 14.65 9.72
C LEU A 252 0.41 14.54 10.12
N GLN A 253 1.18 13.67 9.48
CA GLN A 253 2.62 13.56 9.72
C GLN A 253 3.34 14.87 9.36
N ALA A 254 3.01 15.46 8.20
CA ALA A 254 3.58 16.75 7.77
C ALA A 254 3.24 17.90 8.74
N ALA A 255 2.01 17.91 9.29
CA ALA A 255 1.58 18.93 10.25
C ALA A 255 2.20 18.77 11.65
N THR A 256 2.50 17.54 12.07
CA THR A 256 2.92 17.23 13.46
C THR A 256 4.39 16.89 13.62
N GLY A 257 5.09 16.55 12.53
CA GLY A 257 6.46 16.05 12.56
C GLY A 257 6.61 14.68 13.26
N THR A 258 5.51 14.00 13.56
CA THR A 258 5.50 12.72 14.29
C THR A 258 4.77 11.64 13.51
N ASN A 259 5.27 10.41 13.53
CA ASN A 259 4.61 9.25 12.93
C ASN A 259 3.30 8.94 13.70
N PRO A 260 2.12 9.07 13.07
CA PRO A 260 0.82 8.83 13.71
C PRO A 260 0.62 7.40 14.23
N VAL A 261 1.33 6.40 13.66
CA VAL A 261 1.27 4.99 14.11
C VAL A 261 1.93 4.82 15.48
N ALA A 262 2.96 5.60 15.78
CA ALA A 262 3.67 5.55 17.06
C ALA A 262 2.82 6.03 18.25
N GLN A 263 1.73 6.78 18.01
CA GLN A 263 0.83 7.26 19.06
C GLN A 263 -0.38 6.34 19.33
N GLY A 264 -0.46 5.18 18.67
CA GLY A 264 -1.55 4.23 18.81
C GLY A 264 -2.87 4.72 18.20
N ALA A 265 -3.66 3.78 17.68
CA ALA A 265 -4.91 4.04 16.95
C ALA A 265 -5.92 4.92 17.70
N SER A 266 -5.87 4.99 19.03
CA SER A 266 -6.81 5.78 19.84
C SER A 266 -6.61 7.29 19.71
N THR A 267 -5.38 7.77 19.46
CA THR A 267 -5.07 9.21 19.40
C THR A 267 -5.43 9.80 18.04
N VAL A 268 -5.25 9.01 16.97
CA VAL A 268 -5.72 9.34 15.61
C VAL A 268 -7.24 9.32 15.55
N ASN A 269 -7.89 8.35 16.20
CA ASN A 269 -9.35 8.26 16.27
C ASN A 269 -9.96 9.47 17.01
N SER A 270 -9.30 9.98 18.05
CA SER A 270 -9.73 11.19 18.78
C SER A 270 -9.63 12.48 17.96
N LEU A 271 -8.69 12.57 17.01
CA LEU A 271 -8.49 13.74 16.15
C LEU A 271 -9.50 13.76 15.00
N LEU A 272 -9.89 12.59 14.50
CA LEU A 272 -10.87 12.43 13.43
C LEU A 272 -12.33 12.44 13.93
N SER A 273 -12.59 12.01 15.17
CA SER A 273 -13.94 12.03 15.78
C SER A 273 -14.32 13.38 16.40
N GLY A 274 -13.37 14.31 16.54
CA GLY A 274 -13.55 15.61 17.17
C GLY A 274 -14.23 16.62 16.26
N GLY A 275 -15.48 16.38 15.87
CA GLY A 275 -16.26 17.32 15.06
C GLY A 275 -16.29 18.73 15.68
N VAL A 276 -15.87 19.73 14.89
CA VAL A 276 -16.05 21.21 14.96
C VAL A 276 -15.98 21.95 16.32
N ASN A 277 -15.78 21.28 17.45
CA ASN A 277 -15.83 21.88 18.80
C ASN A 277 -14.56 21.62 19.62
N ASN A 278 -13.46 21.18 19.00
CA ASN A 278 -12.16 21.15 19.66
C ASN A 278 -11.42 22.48 19.41
N PRO A 279 -11.18 23.34 20.42
CA PRO A 279 -10.55 24.65 20.25
C PRO A 279 -9.10 24.60 19.71
N SER A 280 -8.49 23.40 19.61
CA SER A 280 -7.17 23.19 19.00
C SER A 280 -7.21 23.04 17.47
N ALA A 281 -8.34 22.69 16.87
CA ALA A 281 -8.47 22.51 15.40
C ALA A 281 -8.69 23.85 14.67
N THR A 282 -9.36 24.80 15.32
CA THR A 282 -9.65 26.14 14.74
C THR A 282 -8.40 27.00 14.59
N ALA A 283 -7.33 26.71 15.35
CA ALA A 283 -6.06 27.43 15.25
C ALA A 283 -5.19 26.95 14.06
N LEU A 284 -5.37 25.71 13.59
CA LEU A 284 -4.55 25.14 12.50
C LEU A 284 -5.04 25.56 11.11
N LEU A 285 -6.37 25.69 10.94
CA LEU A 285 -6.99 26.15 9.69
C LEU A 285 -6.85 27.68 9.45
N ALA A 286 -6.51 28.45 10.48
CA ALA A 286 -6.30 29.90 10.34
C ALA A 286 -4.89 30.27 9.84
N ALA A 287 -3.95 29.31 9.80
CA ALA A 287 -2.56 29.57 9.40
C ALA A 287 -2.30 29.37 7.89
N SER A 288 -3.25 28.80 7.13
CA SER A 288 -3.10 28.58 5.69
C SER A 288 -3.70 29.68 4.81
N ASP A 289 -4.56 30.55 5.34
CA ASP A 289 -5.11 31.70 4.61
C ASP A 289 -4.19 32.92 4.73
N GLY A 290 -3.06 32.85 4.02
CA GLY A 290 -2.16 33.96 3.77
C GLY A 290 -2.82 35.05 2.94
N THR A 291 -3.77 35.77 3.52
CA THR A 291 -4.27 37.03 2.97
C THR A 291 -3.32 38.14 3.39
N LYS A 292 -2.51 38.62 2.44
CA LYS A 292 -1.73 39.86 2.58
C LYS A 292 -2.66 41.01 2.93
N ALA A 293 -2.56 41.55 4.13
CA ALA A 293 -2.99 42.92 4.43
C ALA A 293 -1.73 43.78 4.59
N LYS A 294 -1.70 44.87 3.81
CA LYS A 294 -0.78 46.00 3.98
C LYS A 294 -0.97 46.68 5.34
#